data_AF-A0A9D4DFN4-F1
#
_entry.id   AF-A0A9D4DFN4-F1
#
_cell.length_a   1.000
_cell.length_b   1.000
_cell.length_c   1.000
_cell.angle_alpha   90.00
_cell.angle_beta   90.00
_cell.angle_gamma   90.00
#
_symmetry.space_group_name_H-M   'P 1'
#
loop_
_entity.id
_entity.type
_entity.pdbx_description
1 polymer ?
#
loop_
_entity_poly.entity_id
_entity_poly.type
_entity_poly.pdbx_seq_one_letter_code
_entity_poly.pdbx_strand_id
1 'polypeptide(L)'
;MDIVFMFVPVLKELIYETLRKAEAETISKLWLVGDFAQSRYVREALEVEFSSRLYMFYPLDCENAILKGALIMGKEEAICRVVNRNELNAA
;
A
#
# COMPACT_ATOMS: atom_id res chain seq x y z
N MET A 1 19.79 7.16 20.27
CA MET A 1 19.34 7.18 18.87
C MET A 1 17.96 6.56 18.84
N ASP A 2 16.94 7.31 18.46
CA ASP A 2 15.57 6.78 18.39
C ASP A 2 15.46 5.77 17.24
N ILE A 3 14.82 4.63 17.47
CA ILE A 3 14.60 3.58 16.46
C ILE A 3 13.85 4.14 15.26
N VAL A 4 12.98 5.15 15.48
CA VAL A 4 12.22 5.84 14.43
C VAL A 4 13.16 6.42 13.35
N PHE A 5 14.28 7.04 13.76
CA PHE A 5 15.20 7.67 12.81
C PHE A 5 16.01 6.69 11.97
N MET A 6 16.05 5.41 12.33
CA MET A 6 16.78 4.39 11.57
C MET A 6 16.14 4.14 10.19
N PHE A 7 14.81 4.24 10.09
CA PHE A 7 14.07 3.96 8.86
C PHE A 7 13.95 5.19 7.95
N VAL A 8 14.09 6.40 8.51
CA VAL A 8 13.89 7.66 7.78
C VAL A 8 14.72 7.76 6.49
N PRO A 9 16.02 7.44 6.45
CA PRO A 9 16.81 7.56 5.22
C PRO A 9 16.27 6.69 4.08
N VAL A 10 15.92 5.43 4.40
CA VAL A 10 15.41 4.46 3.42
C VAL A 10 14.02 4.85 2.94
N LEU A 11 13.14 5.28 3.86
CA LEU A 11 11.79 5.73 3.53
C LEU A 11 11.80 7.00 2.68
N LYS A 12 12.72 7.94 2.97
CA LYS A 12 12.94 9.13 2.14
C LYS A 12 13.31 8.74 0.72
N GLU A 13 14.33 7.93 0.55
CA GLU A 13 14.77 7.50 -0.78
C GLU A 13 13.64 6.84 -1.57
N LEU A 14 12.94 5.88 -0.96
CA LEU A 14 11.85 5.15 -1.61
C LEU A 14 10.71 6.09 -2.06
N ILE A 15 10.25 6.97 -1.18
CA ILE A 15 9.09 7.82 -1.45
C ILE A 15 9.44 8.96 -2.38
N TYR A 16 10.57 9.65 -2.18
CA TYR A 16 10.99 10.72 -3.07
C TYR A 16 11.24 10.20 -4.49
N GLU A 17 11.88 9.05 -4.65
CA GLU A 17 12.07 8.45 -5.98
C GLU A 17 10.75 8.04 -6.63
N THR A 18 9.81 7.52 -5.85
CA THR A 18 8.47 7.16 -6.36
C THR A 18 7.70 8.40 -6.81
N LEU A 19 7.66 9.45 -5.99
CA LEU A 19 6.98 10.71 -6.33
C LEU A 19 7.64 11.43 -7.51
N ARG A 20 8.98 11.41 -7.58
CA ARG A 20 9.75 11.98 -8.69
C ARG A 20 9.45 11.26 -10.00
N LYS A 21 9.47 9.92 -9.99
CA LYS A 21 9.15 9.10 -11.19
C LYS A 21 7.72 9.27 -11.65
N ALA A 22 6.80 9.52 -10.73
CA ALA A 22 5.40 9.75 -11.06
C ALA A 22 5.13 11.17 -11.62
N GLU A 23 6.14 12.03 -11.77
CA GLU A 23 6.00 13.46 -12.13
C GLU A 23 4.92 14.16 -11.26
N ALA A 24 4.82 13.71 -10.02
CA ALA A 24 3.60 13.82 -9.23
C ALA A 24 3.63 15.01 -8.27
N GLU A 25 3.68 16.22 -8.81
CA GLU A 25 3.46 17.43 -8.01
C GLU A 25 2.06 17.44 -7.36
N THR A 26 1.11 16.67 -7.92
CA THR A 26 -0.30 16.65 -7.52
C THR A 26 -0.68 15.55 -6.52
N ILE A 27 0.22 14.61 -6.20
CA ILE A 27 -0.08 13.58 -5.20
C ILE A 27 -0.13 14.23 -3.82
N SER A 28 -1.32 14.17 -3.22
CA SER A 28 -1.62 14.72 -1.88
C SER A 28 -1.98 13.63 -0.87
N LYS A 29 -2.10 12.37 -1.30
CA LYS A 29 -2.54 11.25 -0.48
C LYS A 29 -1.62 10.05 -0.67
N LEU A 30 -1.26 9.42 0.44
CA LEU A 30 -0.45 8.20 0.46
C LEU A 30 -1.22 7.11 1.22
N TRP A 31 -1.48 5.99 0.55
CA TRP A 31 -2.08 4.81 1.16
C TRP A 31 -0.99 3.82 1.55
N LEU A 32 -0.91 3.51 2.84
CA LEU A 32 0.04 2.54 3.37
C LEU A 32 -0.66 1.19 3.52
N VAL A 33 -0.23 0.22 2.72
CA VAL A 33 -0.78 -1.14 2.67
C VAL A 33 0.34 -2.19 2.78
N GLY A 34 -0.03 -3.42 3.13
CA GLY A 34 0.88 -4.53 3.41
C GLY A 34 1.40 -4.57 4.85
N ASP A 35 2.12 -5.63 5.20
CA ASP A 35 2.60 -5.88 6.56
C ASP A 35 3.49 -4.76 7.09
N PHE A 36 4.34 -4.17 6.24
CA PHE A 36 5.25 -3.11 6.66
C PHE A 36 4.49 -1.84 7.11
N ALA A 37 3.28 -1.64 6.58
CA ALA A 37 2.41 -0.58 7.02
C ALA A 37 1.84 -0.82 8.43
N GLN A 38 1.99 -2.00 9.06
CA GLN A 38 1.63 -2.21 10.47
C GLN A 38 2.65 -1.61 11.46
N SER A 39 3.89 -1.39 11.00
CA SER A 39 4.95 -0.91 11.88
C SER A 39 4.67 0.51 12.34
N ARG A 40 4.46 0.67 13.66
CA ARG A 40 4.29 1.98 14.30
C ARG A 40 5.45 2.92 14.01
N TYR A 41 6.69 2.42 14.02
CA TYR A 41 7.89 3.22 13.77
C TYR A 41 7.95 3.74 12.34
N VAL A 42 7.54 2.91 11.36
CA VAL A 42 7.47 3.33 9.96
C VAL A 42 6.38 4.38 9.79
N ARG A 43 5.20 4.18 10.37
CA ARG A 43 4.12 5.19 10.34
C ARG A 43 4.58 6.51 10.93
N GLU A 44 5.16 6.50 12.13
CA GLU A 44 5.66 7.71 12.79
C GLU A 44 6.76 8.40 11.97
N ALA A 45 7.70 7.64 11.40
CA ALA A 45 8.75 8.20 10.54
C ALA A 45 8.17 8.87 9.28
N LEU A 46 7.13 8.28 8.68
CA LEU A 46 6.44 8.84 7.51
C LEU A 46 5.64 10.09 7.87
N GLU A 47 4.94 10.06 9.01
CA GLU A 47 4.18 11.20 9.54
C GLU A 47 5.10 12.39 9.80
N VAL A 48 6.23 12.18 10.48
CA VAL A 48 7.20 13.24 10.77
C VAL A 48 7.77 13.87 9.49
N GLU A 49 8.08 13.05 8.50
CA GLU A 49 8.76 13.53 7.29
C GLU A 49 7.80 14.13 6.24
N PHE A 50 6.62 13.53 6.06
CA PHE A 50 5.79 13.78 4.88
C PHE A 50 4.43 14.40 5.17
N SER A 51 3.99 14.49 6.43
CA SER A 51 2.65 15.03 6.78
C SER A 51 2.41 16.48 6.32
N SER A 52 3.48 17.24 6.10
CA SER A 52 3.40 18.61 5.57
C SER A 52 2.93 18.68 4.11
N ARG A 53 3.08 17.59 3.35
CA ARG A 53 2.73 17.51 1.92
C ARG A 53 1.70 16.43 1.62
N LEU A 54 1.75 15.31 2.34
CA LEU A 54 0.96 14.12 2.07
C LEU A 54 0.05 13.81 3.25
N TYR A 55 -1.23 13.61 2.94
CA TYR A 55 -2.14 12.98 3.89
C TYR A 55 -1.95 11.47 3.85
N MET A 56 -1.60 10.86 4.97
CA MET A 56 -1.39 9.42 5.08
C MET A 56 -2.67 8.71 5.53
N PHE A 57 -3.00 7.63 4.81
CA PHE A 57 -4.09 6.71 5.15
C PHE A 57 -3.52 5.33 5.42
N TYR A 58 -3.91 4.75 6.55
CA TYR A 58 -3.56 3.39 6.94
C TYR A 58 -4.85 2.64 7.30
N PRO A 59 -5.28 1.66 6.48
CA PRO A 59 -6.40 0.80 6.80
C PRO A 59 -6.16 0.06 8.13
N LEU A 60 -7.24 -0.22 8.89
CA LEU A 60 -7.16 -0.97 10.15
C LEU A 60 -6.52 -2.36 9.99
N ASP A 61 -6.66 -2.95 8.80
CA ASP A 61 -6.11 -4.22 8.37
C ASP A 61 -5.36 -3.97 7.05
N CYS A 62 -4.22 -3.31 7.17
CA CYS A 62 -3.42 -2.88 6.02
C CYS A 62 -2.75 -4.08 5.33
N GLU A 63 -2.46 -5.15 6.06
CA GLU A 63 -1.93 -6.42 5.59
C GLU A 63 -2.88 -7.11 4.59
N ASN A 64 -4.18 -7.12 4.86
CA ASN A 64 -5.17 -7.71 3.97
C ASN A 64 -5.85 -6.69 3.05
N ALA A 65 -5.44 -5.42 3.05
CA ALA A 65 -6.11 -4.37 2.29
C ALA A 65 -6.22 -4.69 0.78
N ILE A 66 -5.16 -5.26 0.20
CA ILE A 66 -5.13 -5.67 -1.21
C ILE A 66 -6.10 -6.82 -1.45
N LEU A 67 -6.07 -7.86 -0.61
CA LEU A 67 -6.96 -9.03 -0.73
C LEU A 67 -8.44 -8.63 -0.57
N LYS A 68 -8.74 -7.77 0.40
CA LYS A 68 -10.10 -7.25 0.61
C LYS A 68 -10.58 -6.44 -0.59
N GLY A 69 -9.73 -5.58 -1.15
CA GLY A 69 -10.04 -4.84 -2.37
C GLY A 69 -10.36 -5.77 -3.54
N ALA A 70 -9.53 -6.79 -3.76
CA ALA A 70 -9.76 -7.79 -4.81
C ALA A 70 -11.08 -8.56 -4.62
N LEU A 71 -11.41 -8.95 -3.39
CA LEU A 71 -12.67 -9.64 -3.09
C LEU A 71 -13.90 -8.76 -3.30
N ILE A 72 -13.83 -7.46 -2.96
CA ILE A 72 -14.91 -6.51 -3.19
C ILE A 72 -15.14 -6.36 -4.70
N MET A 73 -14.08 -6.11 -5.47
CA MET A 73 -14.17 -5.97 -6.93
C MET A 73 -14.70 -7.25 -7.59
N GLY A 74 -14.19 -8.42 -7.21
CA GLY A 74 -14.67 -9.71 -7.74
C GLY A 74 -16.13 -10.03 -7.39
N LYS A 75 -16.64 -9.53 -6.25
CA LYS A 75 -18.06 -9.62 -5.89
C LYS A 75 -18.93 -8.66 -6.71
N GLU A 76 -18.45 -7.45 -6.96
CA GLU A 76 -19.15 -6.46 -7.77
C GLU A 76 -19.21 -6.87 -9.26
N GLU A 77 -18.17 -7.52 -9.78
CA GLU A 77 -18.16 -7.96 -11.18
C GLU A 77 -18.89 -9.29 -11.44
N ALA A 78 -19.25 -10.07 -10.41
CA ALA A 78 -19.73 -11.45 -10.56
C ALA A 78 -18.84 -12.33 -11.47
N ILE A 79 -17.57 -11.95 -11.70
CA ILE A 79 -16.57 -12.73 -12.42
C ILE A 79 -15.80 -13.54 -11.37
N CYS A 80 -16.48 -14.49 -10.76
CA CYS A 80 -15.81 -15.59 -10.08
C CYS A 80 -16.08 -16.86 -10.90
N ARG A 81 -15.46 -16.96 -12.08
CA ARG A 81 -15.34 -18.27 -12.75
C ARG A 81 -14.35 -19.10 -11.95
N VAL A 82 -14.87 -19.88 -11.01
CA VAL A 82 -14.16 -21.04 -10.49
C VAL A 82 -14.12 -22.05 -11.63
N VAL A 83 -13.05 -22.02 -12.44
CA VAL A 83 -12.85 -23.01 -13.49
C VAL A 83 -12.47 -24.31 -12.80
N ASN A 84 -13.32 -25.33 -12.95
CA ASN A 84 -13.02 -26.64 -12.41
C ASN A 84 -11.82 -27.22 -13.17
N ARG A 85 -10.88 -27.88 -12.48
CA ARG A 85 -9.64 -28.41 -13.09
C ARG A 85 -9.92 -29.37 -14.27
N ASN A 86 -11.09 -30.01 -14.28
CA ASN A 86 -11.52 -30.90 -15.36
C ASN A 86 -11.91 -30.15 -16.65
N GLU A 87 -12.23 -28.86 -16.60
CA GLU A 87 -12.58 -28.04 -17.78
C GLU A 87 -11.35 -27.53 -18.53
N LEU A 88 -10.18 -27.49 -17.89
CA LEU A 88 -8.90 -27.10 -18.51
C LEU A 88 -8.30 -28.19 -19.41
N ASN A 89 -8.69 -29.45 -19.23
CA ASN A 89 -8.14 -30.59 -19.97
C ASN A 89 -9.02 -31.04 -21.16
N ALA A 90 -10.11 -30.31 -21.43
CA ALA A 90 -11.07 -30.63 -22.49
C ALA A 90 -11.06 -29.64 -23.68
N ALA A 91 -10.10 -28.71 -23.70
CA ALA A 91 -9.84 -27.76 -24.78
C ALA A 91 -8.44 -28.00 -25.36
#